data_AF-A0A2I8EZ04-F1
#
_entry.id   AF-A0A2I8EZ04-F1
#
_cell.length_a   1.000
_cell.length_b   1.000
_cell.length_c   1.000
_cell.angle_alpha   90.00
_cell.angle_beta   90.00
_cell.angle_gamma   90.00
#
_symmetry.space_group_name_H-M   'P 1'
#
loop_
_entity.id
_entity.type
_entity.pdbx_description
1 polymer ?
#
loop_
_entity_poly.entity_id
_entity_poly.type
_entity_poly.pdbx_seq_one_letter_code
_entity_poly.pdbx_strand_id
1 'polypeptide(L)'
;MDKISNLQEMASIFRSLLEMHERKDADAALLLKWLTPLFDDIAKGKVVPPQHFEYGLALGKDSPFYEPDSLYSTPYSDFIATLEDWSSQPWYQDALKRTRT
;
A
#
# COMPACT_ATOMS: atom_id res chain seq x y z
N MET A 1 8.83 14.61 6.63
CA MET A 1 7.44 14.41 6.18
C MET A 1 6.75 13.50 7.19
N ASP A 2 5.49 13.77 7.53
CA ASP A 2 4.72 12.95 8.46
C ASP A 2 4.35 11.59 7.81
N LYS A 3 4.26 10.50 8.59
CA LYS A 3 4.05 9.15 8.04
C LYS A 3 2.65 8.98 7.47
N ILE A 4 1.65 9.60 8.07
CA ILE A 4 0.28 9.59 7.54
C ILE A 4 0.28 10.37 6.23
N SER A 5 0.97 11.52 6.18
CA SER A 5 1.12 12.29 4.93
C SER A 5 1.83 11.48 3.83
N ASN A 6 2.86 10.71 4.18
CA ASN A 6 3.57 9.84 3.23
C ASN A 6 2.68 8.69 2.73
N LEU A 7 1.92 8.04 3.62
CA LEU A 7 0.94 7.02 3.24
C LEU A 7 -0.14 7.61 2.31
N GLN A 8 -0.64 8.81 2.62
CA GLN A 8 -1.63 9.51 1.80
C GLN A 8 -1.09 9.83 0.42
N GLU A 9 0.16 10.30 0.32
CA GLU A 9 0.82 10.57 -0.95
C GLU A 9 0.99 9.29 -1.78
N MET A 10 1.53 8.23 -1.20
CA MET A 10 1.72 6.96 -1.92
C MET A 10 0.39 6.32 -2.33
N ALA A 11 -0.62 6.36 -1.45
CA ALA A 11 -1.97 5.92 -1.78
C ALA A 11 -2.59 6.74 -2.93
N SER A 12 -2.37 8.06 -2.96
CA SER A 12 -2.85 8.92 -4.03
C SER A 12 -2.16 8.63 -5.37
N ILE A 13 -0.83 8.43 -5.36
CA ILE A 13 -0.05 8.07 -6.55
C ILE A 13 -0.54 6.73 -7.09
N PHE A 14 -0.65 5.73 -6.24
CA PHE A 14 -1.07 4.39 -6.64
C PHE A 14 -2.50 4.37 -7.17
N ARG A 15 -3.44 5.05 -6.48
CA ARG A 15 -4.82 5.22 -6.95
C ARG A 15 -4.86 5.88 -8.33
N SER A 16 -4.12 6.96 -8.53
CA SER A 16 -4.08 7.68 -9.82
C SER A 16 -3.56 6.79 -10.96
N LEU A 17 -2.58 5.94 -10.66
CA LEU A 17 -2.04 4.98 -11.63
C LEU A 17 -3.09 3.95 -12.04
N LEU A 18 -3.84 3.41 -11.08
CA LEU A 18 -4.93 2.47 -11.33
C LEU A 18 -6.06 3.13 -12.14
N GLU A 19 -6.49 4.34 -11.77
CA GLU A 19 -7.51 5.12 -12.49
C GLU A 19 -7.09 5.42 -13.95
N MET A 20 -5.80 5.65 -14.20
CA MET A 20 -5.29 5.88 -15.55
C MET A 20 -5.38 4.64 -16.45
N HIS A 21 -5.27 3.44 -15.86
CA HIS A 21 -5.18 2.18 -16.60
C HIS A 21 -6.44 1.32 -16.52
N GLU A 22 -7.41 1.65 -15.66
CA GLU A 22 -8.64 0.85 -15.42
C GLU A 22 -9.41 0.47 -16.71
N ARG A 23 -9.35 1.30 -17.75
CA ARG A 23 -10.08 1.06 -19.00
C ARG A 23 -9.41 0.03 -19.92
N LYS A 24 -8.10 -0.19 -19.73
CA LYS A 24 -7.26 -1.04 -20.59
C LYS A 24 -6.75 -2.28 -19.85
N ASP A 25 -6.79 -2.26 -18.53
CA ASP A 25 -6.25 -3.29 -17.65
C ASP A 25 -7.33 -3.72 -16.65
N ALA A 26 -7.79 -4.96 -16.80
CA ALA A 26 -8.84 -5.53 -15.95
C ALA A 26 -8.37 -5.75 -14.51
N ASP A 27 -7.09 -6.06 -14.32
CA ASP A 27 -6.49 -6.23 -13.00
C ASP A 27 -6.40 -4.88 -12.28
N ALA A 28 -6.03 -3.82 -13.00
CA ALA A 28 -6.03 -2.46 -12.46
C ALA A 28 -7.44 -2.01 -12.05
N ALA A 29 -8.45 -2.28 -12.88
CA ALA A 29 -9.85 -1.98 -12.55
C ALA A 29 -10.34 -2.75 -11.32
N LEU A 30 -9.94 -4.02 -11.19
CA LEU A 30 -10.33 -4.87 -10.08
C LEU A 30 -9.67 -4.42 -8.76
N LEU A 31 -8.36 -4.15 -8.78
CA LEU A 31 -7.64 -3.60 -7.64
C LEU A 31 -8.18 -2.23 -7.24
N LEU A 32 -8.46 -1.34 -8.21
CA LEU A 32 -9.06 -0.04 -7.91
C LEU A 32 -10.37 -0.21 -7.16
N LYS A 33 -11.25 -1.09 -7.63
CA LYS A 33 -12.53 -1.37 -6.98
C LYS A 33 -12.34 -1.90 -5.55
N TRP A 34 -11.40 -2.82 -5.33
CA TRP A 34 -11.15 -3.40 -4.01
C TRP A 34 -10.49 -2.42 -3.04
N LEU A 35 -9.57 -1.60 -3.53
CA LEU A 35 -8.79 -0.67 -2.70
C LEU A 35 -9.44 0.70 -2.54
N THR A 36 -10.46 1.04 -3.33
CA THR A 36 -11.18 2.33 -3.20
C THR A 36 -11.60 2.66 -1.75
N PRO A 37 -12.22 1.73 -0.98
CA PRO A 37 -12.58 2.01 0.41
C PRO A 37 -11.34 2.31 1.27
N LEU A 38 -10.24 1.58 1.07
CA LEU A 38 -9.00 1.78 1.80
C LEU A 38 -8.37 3.14 1.45
N PHE A 39 -8.32 3.51 0.17
CA PHE A 39 -7.84 4.82 -0.25
C PHE A 39 -8.65 5.96 0.35
N ASP A 40 -9.98 5.83 0.39
CA ASP A 40 -10.85 6.84 0.97
C ASP A 40 -10.65 6.98 2.49
N ASP A 41 -10.42 5.89 3.20
CA ASP A 41 -10.15 5.92 4.63
C ASP A 41 -8.74 6.46 4.96
N ILE A 42 -7.74 6.16 4.13
CA ILE A 42 -6.39 6.76 4.20
C ILE A 42 -6.46 8.27 3.95
N ALA A 43 -7.17 8.71 2.92
CA ALA A 43 -7.34 10.13 2.60
C ALA A 43 -8.02 10.91 3.74
N LYS A 44 -8.93 10.26 4.48
CA LYS A 44 -9.59 10.82 5.67
C LYS A 44 -8.75 10.71 6.95
N GLY A 45 -7.57 10.10 6.89
CA GLY A 45 -6.69 9.88 8.05
C GLY A 45 -7.24 8.87 9.06
N LYS A 46 -8.18 8.01 8.67
CA LYS A 46 -8.73 6.95 9.52
C LYS A 46 -7.82 5.73 9.62
N VAL A 47 -6.99 5.55 8.60
CA VAL A 47 -5.97 4.51 8.56
C VAL A 47 -4.64 5.14 8.95
N VAL A 48 -3.98 4.53 9.93
CA VAL A 48 -2.65 4.91 10.38
C VAL A 48 -1.79 3.65 10.36
N PRO A 49 -0.60 3.68 9.74
CA PRO A 49 0.30 2.55 9.77
C PRO A 49 0.61 2.10 11.20
N PRO A 50 0.88 0.81 11.43
CA PRO A 50 0.87 -0.27 10.46
C PRO A 50 -0.52 -0.90 10.29
N GLN A 51 -0.87 -1.22 9.05
CA GLN A 51 -2.02 -2.06 8.71
C GLN A 51 -1.58 -3.12 7.72
N HIS A 52 -1.98 -4.37 7.93
CA HIS A 52 -1.61 -5.46 7.03
C HIS A 52 -2.28 -5.31 5.67
N PHE A 53 -1.53 -5.53 4.60
CA PHE A 53 -2.05 -5.48 3.24
C PHE A 53 -2.62 -6.84 2.81
N GLU A 54 -3.95 -6.97 2.84
CA GLU A 54 -4.64 -8.24 2.60
C GLU A 54 -4.69 -8.66 1.11
N TYR A 55 -4.39 -7.74 0.18
CA TYR A 55 -4.53 -7.99 -1.27
C TYR A 55 -3.20 -8.35 -1.96
N GLY A 56 -2.18 -8.72 -1.17
CA GLY A 56 -0.81 -8.98 -1.62
C GLY A 56 -0.69 -9.91 -2.84
N LEU A 57 -1.61 -10.87 -2.99
CA LEU A 57 -1.66 -11.86 -4.08
C LEU A 57 -3.07 -11.99 -4.69
N ALA A 58 -3.95 -11.01 -4.48
CA ALA A 58 -5.37 -11.13 -4.85
C ALA A 58 -5.60 -11.23 -6.38
N LEU A 59 -4.64 -10.77 -7.19
CA LEU A 59 -4.68 -10.86 -8.66
C LEU A 59 -4.04 -12.15 -9.22
N GLY A 60 -3.47 -12.99 -8.36
CA GLY A 60 -2.70 -14.16 -8.77
C GLY A 60 -1.24 -13.82 -9.07
N LYS A 61 -0.33 -14.72 -8.68
CA LYS A 61 1.13 -14.52 -8.68
C LYS A 61 1.75 -14.08 -10.02
N ASP A 62 1.07 -14.33 -11.13
CA ASP A 62 1.54 -14.06 -12.49
C ASP A 62 1.02 -12.70 -13.02
N SER A 63 0.38 -11.89 -12.17
CA SER A 63 -0.09 -10.56 -12.56
C SER A 63 1.08 -9.59 -12.74
N PRO A 64 1.03 -8.69 -13.73
CA PRO A 64 2.03 -7.64 -13.94
C PRO A 64 2.25 -6.77 -12.70
N PHE A 65 1.31 -6.71 -11.75
CA PHE A 65 1.50 -5.99 -10.49
C PHE A 65 2.66 -6.50 -9.63
N TYR A 66 3.06 -7.75 -9.83
CA TYR A 66 4.10 -8.43 -9.05
C TYR A 66 5.43 -8.58 -9.81
N GLU A 67 5.46 -8.16 -11.07
CA GLU A 67 6.67 -8.22 -11.89
C GLU A 67 7.59 -7.01 -11.59
N PRO A 68 8.89 -7.22 -11.35
CA PRO A 68 9.81 -6.14 -10.98
C PRO A 68 9.86 -4.99 -12.00
N ASP A 69 9.76 -5.32 -13.29
CA ASP A 69 9.88 -4.37 -14.41
C ASP A 69 8.55 -3.74 -14.84
N SER A 70 7.47 -4.02 -14.10
CA SER A 70 6.15 -3.48 -14.38
C SER A 70 6.01 -2.04 -13.90
N LEU A 71 5.23 -1.26 -14.64
CA LEU A 71 4.85 0.11 -14.27
C LEU A 71 4.13 0.21 -12.91
N TYR A 72 3.54 -0.90 -12.44
CA TYR A 72 2.85 -0.96 -11.14
C TYR A 72 3.77 -1.31 -9.98
N SER A 73 4.95 -1.90 -10.23
CA SER A 73 5.76 -2.56 -9.19
C SER A 73 6.21 -1.59 -8.10
N THR A 74 6.72 -0.42 -8.49
CA THR A 74 7.26 0.58 -7.56
C THR A 74 6.14 1.26 -6.78
N PRO A 75 5.08 1.83 -7.41
CA PRO A 75 4.00 2.47 -6.66
C PRO A 75 3.24 1.49 -5.75
N TYR A 76 3.08 0.24 -6.17
CA TYR A 76 2.51 -0.81 -5.34
C TYR A 76 3.39 -1.14 -4.13
N SER A 77 4.70 -1.33 -4.34
CA SER A 77 5.64 -1.65 -3.26
C SER A 77 5.76 -0.50 -2.27
N ASP A 78 5.84 0.74 -2.73
CA ASP A 78 5.93 1.92 -1.86
C ASP A 78 4.65 2.11 -1.03
N PHE A 79 3.49 1.90 -1.64
CA PHE A 79 2.21 1.91 -0.93
C PHE A 79 2.17 0.83 0.17
N ILE A 80 2.55 -0.41 -0.13
CA ILE A 80 2.56 -1.49 0.87
C ILE A 80 3.59 -1.21 1.97
N ALA A 81 4.80 -0.80 1.60
CA ALA A 81 5.87 -0.52 2.57
C ALA A 81 5.46 0.58 3.56
N THR A 82 4.77 1.62 3.07
CA THR A 82 4.27 2.70 3.94
C THR A 82 3.07 2.27 4.78
N LEU A 83 2.18 1.42 4.26
CA LEU A 83 1.04 0.88 4.99
C LEU A 83 1.48 -0.09 6.09
N GLU A 84 2.50 -0.92 5.83
CA GLU A 84 3.01 -1.95 6.74
C GLU A 84 4.22 -1.50 7.57
N ASP A 85 4.51 -0.19 7.69
CA ASP A 85 5.67 0.29 8.43
C ASP A 85 5.51 0.11 9.96
N TRP A 86 5.73 -1.12 10.45
CA TRP A 86 5.74 -1.49 11.86
C TRP A 86 6.90 -0.83 12.62
N SER A 87 8.03 -0.63 11.94
CA SER A 87 9.24 -0.03 12.50
C SER A 87 9.02 1.38 13.01
N SER A 88 8.01 2.07 12.46
CA SER A 88 7.57 3.38 12.93
C SER A 88 7.01 3.42 14.35
N GLN A 89 6.51 2.29 14.87
CA GLN A 89 5.67 2.31 16.04
C GLN A 89 6.47 2.26 17.35
N PRO A 90 6.11 3.08 18.36
CA PRO A 90 6.80 3.06 19.65
C PRO A 90 6.83 1.68 20.30
N TRP A 91 5.70 0.97 20.27
CA TRP A 91 5.59 -0.37 20.86
C TRP A 91 6.47 -1.41 20.14
N TYR A 92 6.69 -1.27 18.84
CA TYR A 92 7.54 -2.17 18.05
C TYR A 92 9.02 -1.92 18.36
N GLN A 93 9.42 -0.65 18.47
CA GLN A 93 10.76 -0.27 18.91
C GLN A 93 11.07 -0.76 20.33
N ASP A 94 10.09 -0.72 21.22
CA ASP A 94 10.24 -1.22 22.59
C ASP A 94 10.28 -2.75 22.65
N ALA A 95 9.52 -3.45 21.80
CA ALA A 95 9.61 -4.89 21.66
C ALA A 95 11.01 -5.33 21.20
N LEU A 96 11.58 -4.66 20.19
CA LEU A 96 12.93 -4.93 19.69
C LEU A 96 14.02 -4.77 20.76
N LYS A 97 13.90 -3.76 21.63
CA LYS A 97 14.82 -3.54 22.76
C LYS A 97 14.77 -4.70 23.75
N ARG A 98 13.58 -5.22 24.05
CA ARG A 98 13.40 -6.33 25.01
C ARG A 98 14.00 -7.64 24.53
N THR A 99 14.00 -7.90 23.23
CA THR A 99 14.60 -9.11 22.64
C THR A 99 16.13 -9.09 22.54
N ARG A 100 16.77 -7.94 22.78
CA ARG A 100 18.23 -7.76 22.72
C ARG A 100 18.92 -7.83 24.10
N THR A 101 18.17 -8.18 25.14
CA THR A 101 18.62 -8.38 26.53
C THR A 101 18.37 -9.82 26.94
#